data_AF-A0A6B0V6C1-F1
#
_entry.id   AF-A0A6B0V6C1-F1
#
_cell.length_a   1.000
_cell.length_b   1.000
_cell.length_c   1.000
_cell.angle_alpha   90.00
_cell.angle_beta   90.00
_cell.angle_gamma   90.00
#
_symmetry.space_group_name_H-M   'P 1'
#
loop_
_entity.id
_entity.type
_entity.pdbx_description
1 polymer ?
#
loop_
_entity_poly.entity_id
_entity_poly.type
_entity_poly.pdbx_seq_one_letter_code
_entity_poly.pdbx_strand_id
1 'polypeptide(L)'
;VRRPLILASMAIDQAGAVSGPSIMALSSMVPVFTGDGKGVTVHDFVDMVEQVAVMGSWKEVHKLGVARCRVAGVAYDFVWRNERAKDSKTFTDLRAALLKRFDTELPGVRLQRFLAARQKDDEDVQTYATRLQSLGTDTLRADRGGVAVPETDDRAKIARELMREQLCSQFVQGLKDPIRRFVLSRRPERFEEAVEVATQEEANESLTSRIQPVRMVAQPSEIDELRERLARLETLFLQREERPRGGSGNRGRRAPRCYSCGEPGHFARQCDRQTSPRSVEGSRDTAPKNL
;
A
#
# COMPACT_ATOMS: atom_id res chain seq x y z
N VAL A 1 -30.34 28.81 -22.11
CA VAL A 1 -29.90 30.22 -22.24
C VAL A 1 -28.86 30.28 -23.36
N ARG A 2 -29.21 30.96 -24.46
CA ARG A 2 -28.47 30.93 -25.73
C ARG A 2 -27.12 31.64 -25.60
N ARG A 3 -26.04 30.99 -26.05
CA ARG A 3 -24.70 31.58 -26.18
C ARG A 3 -24.77 32.77 -27.15
N PRO A 4 -24.21 33.95 -26.83
CA PRO A 4 -24.00 34.97 -27.85
C PRO A 4 -22.80 34.53 -28.71
N LEU A 5 -23.08 34.18 -29.96
CA LEU A 5 -22.07 34.05 -31.01
C LEU A 5 -21.60 35.47 -31.36
N ILE A 6 -20.62 36.00 -30.62
CA ILE A 6 -19.87 37.16 -31.09
C ILE A 6 -18.87 36.63 -32.12
N LEU A 7 -19.29 36.65 -33.38
CA LEU A 7 -18.41 36.57 -34.54
C LEU A 7 -17.49 37.80 -34.51
N ALA A 8 -16.37 37.70 -33.81
CA ALA A 8 -15.25 38.60 -34.00
C ALA A 8 -14.70 38.32 -35.40
N SER A 9 -15.10 39.14 -36.37
CA SER A 9 -14.52 39.17 -37.71
C SER A 9 -13.06 39.60 -37.60
N MET A 10 -12.16 38.63 -37.40
CA MET A 10 -10.75 38.79 -37.69
C MET A 10 -10.55 38.23 -39.09
N ALA A 11 -10.54 39.13 -40.07
CA ALA A 11 -10.04 38.83 -41.40
C ALA A 11 -8.57 38.41 -41.27
N ILE A 12 -8.30 37.11 -41.29
CA ILE A 12 -6.95 36.55 -41.32
C ILE A 12 -6.55 36.55 -42.79
N ASP A 13 -5.67 37.49 -43.13
CA ASP A 13 -5.08 37.64 -44.45
C ASP A 13 -4.31 36.35 -44.82
N GLN A 14 -4.90 35.51 -45.67
CA GLN A 14 -4.24 34.35 -46.26
C GLN A 14 -3.37 34.80 -47.44
N ALA A 15 -2.28 35.49 -47.15
CA ALA A 15 -1.25 35.81 -48.12
C ALA A 15 0.01 34.98 -47.82
N GLY A 16 0.22 33.91 -48.59
CA GLY A 16 1.47 33.14 -48.61
C GLY A 16 1.25 31.64 -48.56
N ALA A 17 1.19 31.03 -49.74
CA ALA A 17 1.13 29.58 -49.92
C ALA A 17 2.39 28.90 -49.35
N VAL A 18 2.20 28.19 -48.23
CA VAL A 18 2.95 26.98 -47.89
C VAL A 18 1.90 25.96 -47.50
N SER A 19 1.96 24.77 -48.10
CA SER A 19 1.05 23.63 -47.84
C SER A 19 1.21 23.09 -46.41
N GLY A 20 0.86 23.91 -45.43
CA GLY A 20 0.72 23.53 -44.03
C GLY A 20 -0.76 23.25 -43.70
N PRO A 21 -1.04 22.45 -42.66
CA PRO A 21 -2.41 22.23 -42.22
C PRO A 21 -3.08 23.57 -41.87
N SER A 22 -4.33 23.76 -42.31
CA SER A 22 -5.09 24.99 -42.02
C SER A 22 -5.15 25.26 -40.52
N ILE A 23 -4.93 26.53 -40.11
CA ILE A 23 -4.98 26.96 -38.70
C ILE A 23 -6.28 26.50 -38.02
N MET A 24 -7.40 26.56 -38.74
CA MET A 24 -8.70 26.12 -38.22
C MET A 24 -8.73 24.61 -37.93
N ALA A 25 -8.11 23.79 -38.79
CA ALA A 25 -8.05 22.34 -38.61
C ALA A 25 -7.17 21.94 -37.41
N LEU A 26 -6.08 22.67 -37.18
CA LEU A 26 -5.20 22.43 -36.03
C LEU A 26 -5.78 23.01 -34.72
N SER A 27 -6.58 24.08 -34.79
CA SER A 27 -7.19 24.70 -33.61
C SER A 27 -8.09 23.75 -32.80
N SER A 28 -8.69 22.75 -33.44
CA SER A 28 -9.53 21.75 -32.75
C SER A 28 -8.72 20.77 -31.90
N MET A 29 -7.41 20.63 -32.14
CA MET A 29 -6.53 19.78 -31.32
C MET A 29 -6.25 20.40 -29.94
N VAL A 30 -6.24 21.72 -29.85
CA VAL A 30 -6.08 22.43 -28.58
C VAL A 30 -7.33 22.18 -27.71
N PRO A 31 -7.26 21.67 -26.48
CA PRO A 31 -8.44 21.44 -25.65
C PRO A 31 -9.12 22.75 -25.23
N VAL A 32 -10.38 22.66 -24.81
CA VAL A 32 -11.10 23.80 -24.23
C VAL A 32 -10.73 23.96 -22.76
N PHE A 33 -10.24 25.14 -22.37
CA PHE A 33 -9.90 25.45 -20.98
C PHE A 33 -11.03 26.23 -20.30
N THR A 34 -11.62 25.65 -19.25
CA THR A 34 -12.76 26.21 -18.51
C THR A 34 -12.36 27.04 -17.28
N GLY A 35 -11.22 26.74 -16.68
CA GLY A 35 -10.72 27.42 -15.48
C GLY A 35 -11.50 27.12 -14.19
N ASP A 36 -12.36 26.10 -14.17
CA ASP A 36 -13.14 25.66 -12.99
C ASP A 36 -12.43 24.56 -12.18
N GLY A 37 -11.19 24.21 -12.54
CA GLY A 37 -10.42 23.14 -11.91
C GLY A 37 -10.85 21.73 -12.31
N LYS A 38 -11.80 21.60 -13.25
CA LYS A 38 -12.22 20.31 -13.80
C LYS A 38 -11.65 20.15 -15.21
N GLY A 39 -11.05 18.99 -15.49
CA GLY A 39 -10.48 18.69 -16.80
C GLY A 39 -9.05 19.22 -16.95
N VAL A 40 -8.79 19.94 -18.04
CA VAL A 40 -7.43 20.33 -18.47
C VAL A 40 -6.87 21.44 -17.58
N THR A 41 -5.63 21.26 -17.10
CA THR A 41 -4.96 22.29 -16.29
C THR A 41 -4.54 23.47 -17.15
N VAL A 42 -4.28 24.62 -16.52
CA VAL A 42 -3.77 25.80 -17.25
C VAL A 42 -2.43 25.50 -17.94
N HIS A 43 -1.60 24.64 -17.33
CA HIS A 43 -0.31 24.24 -17.88
C HIS A 43 -0.48 23.38 -19.14
N ASP A 44 -1.33 22.35 -19.08
CA ASP A 44 -1.61 21.47 -20.22
C ASP A 44 -2.21 22.25 -21.40
N PHE A 45 -3.09 23.21 -21.11
CA PHE A 45 -3.69 24.07 -22.14
C PHE A 45 -2.64 24.92 -22.85
N VAL A 46 -1.78 25.60 -22.10
CA VAL A 46 -0.72 26.45 -22.65
C VAL A 46 0.27 25.62 -23.45
N ASP A 47 0.72 24.48 -22.91
CA ASP A 47 1.66 23.59 -23.59
C ASP A 47 1.07 23.05 -24.90
N MET A 48 -0.21 22.70 -24.93
CA MET A 48 -0.86 22.22 -26.14
C MET A 48 -0.97 23.32 -27.21
N VAL A 49 -1.23 24.58 -26.80
CA VAL A 49 -1.18 25.70 -27.75
C VAL A 49 0.22 25.84 -28.35
N GLU A 50 1.28 25.69 -27.55
CA GLU A 50 2.66 25.78 -28.04
C GLU A 50 3.02 24.60 -28.96
N GLN A 51 2.63 23.38 -28.62
CA GLN A 51 2.88 22.18 -29.43
C GLN A 51 2.17 22.26 -30.79
N VAL A 52 0.87 22.59 -30.79
CA VAL A 52 0.10 22.73 -32.03
C VAL A 52 0.61 23.92 -32.85
N ALA A 53 1.10 24.97 -32.20
CA ALA A 53 1.74 26.09 -32.88
C ALA A 53 3.03 25.70 -33.60
N VAL A 54 3.85 24.82 -33.01
CA VAL A 54 5.03 24.27 -33.67
C VAL A 54 4.64 23.44 -34.90
N MET A 55 3.63 22.57 -34.78
CA MET A 55 3.14 21.76 -35.89
C MET A 55 2.58 22.61 -37.04
N GLY A 56 1.91 23.71 -36.72
CA GLY A 56 1.28 24.62 -37.68
C GLY A 56 2.14 25.80 -38.11
N SER A 57 3.39 25.92 -37.64
CA SER A 57 4.23 27.11 -37.82
C SER A 57 3.51 28.42 -37.49
N TRP A 58 2.75 28.42 -36.39
CA TRP A 58 1.91 29.55 -35.98
C TRP A 58 2.74 30.73 -35.46
N LYS A 59 2.39 31.93 -35.92
CA LYS A 59 2.89 33.21 -35.37
C LYS A 59 2.19 33.53 -34.04
N GLU A 60 2.75 34.45 -33.27
CA GLU A 60 2.19 34.90 -31.98
C GLU A 60 0.73 35.36 -32.08
N VAL A 61 0.36 36.00 -33.18
CA VAL A 61 -1.02 36.43 -33.44
C VAL A 61 -1.98 35.25 -33.53
N HIS A 62 -1.55 34.15 -34.17
CA HIS A 62 -2.34 32.92 -34.31
C HIS A 62 -2.47 32.21 -32.95
N LYS A 63 -1.38 32.11 -32.18
CA LYS A 63 -1.40 31.53 -30.82
C LYS A 63 -2.39 32.28 -29.92
N LEU A 64 -2.32 33.62 -29.93
CA LEU A 64 -3.21 34.47 -29.15
C LEU A 64 -4.69 34.30 -29.58
N GLY A 65 -4.96 34.29 -30.88
CA GLY A 65 -6.31 34.09 -31.42
C GLY A 65 -6.90 32.74 -31.02
N VAL A 66 -6.14 31.65 -31.21
CA VAL A 66 -6.58 30.31 -30.84
C VAL A 66 -6.78 30.19 -29.33
N ALA A 67 -5.85 30.68 -28.52
CA ALA A 67 -5.98 30.66 -27.07
C ALA A 67 -7.25 31.37 -26.58
N ARG A 68 -7.56 32.55 -27.14
CA ARG A 68 -8.80 33.30 -26.83
C ARG A 68 -10.08 32.59 -27.25
N CYS A 69 -10.04 31.82 -28.34
CA CYS A 69 -11.17 31.05 -28.85
C CYS A 69 -11.38 29.72 -28.11
N ARG A 70 -10.33 29.16 -27.49
CA ARG A 70 -10.37 27.87 -26.78
C ARG A 70 -10.51 28.02 -25.26
N VAL A 71 -10.81 29.20 -24.75
CA VAL A 71 -11.24 29.39 -23.36
C VAL A 71 -12.77 29.43 -23.24
N ALA A 72 -13.29 28.84 -22.16
CA ALA A 72 -14.70 28.80 -21.82
C ALA A 72 -14.89 29.07 -20.32
N GLY A 73 -16.13 29.24 -19.87
CA GLY A 73 -16.46 29.33 -18.45
C GLY A 73 -15.72 30.47 -17.71
N VAL A 74 -15.15 30.14 -16.54
CA VAL A 74 -14.44 31.09 -15.68
C VAL A 74 -13.20 31.67 -16.38
N ALA A 75 -12.52 30.85 -17.19
CA ALA A 75 -11.38 31.29 -17.99
C ALA A 75 -11.81 32.30 -19.07
N TYR A 76 -12.96 32.09 -19.71
CA TYR A 76 -13.51 33.06 -20.68
C TYR A 76 -13.78 34.42 -20.03
N ASP A 77 -14.45 34.42 -18.88
CA ASP A 77 -14.75 35.66 -18.16
C ASP A 77 -13.46 36.39 -17.74
N PHE A 78 -12.43 35.65 -17.32
CA PHE A 78 -11.12 36.24 -17.04
C PHE A 78 -10.49 36.84 -18.30
N VAL A 79 -10.40 36.11 -19.40
CA VAL A 79 -9.71 36.56 -20.62
C VAL A 79 -10.40 37.76 -21.27
N TRP A 80 -11.73 37.81 -21.27
CA TRP A 80 -12.48 38.82 -22.01
C TRP A 80 -13.01 39.98 -21.16
N ARG A 81 -13.22 39.79 -19.86
CA ARG A 81 -13.75 40.84 -18.96
C ARG A 81 -12.70 41.48 -18.07
N ASN A 82 -11.55 40.84 -17.84
CA ASN A 82 -10.46 41.43 -17.06
C ASN A 82 -9.59 42.34 -17.93
N GLU A 83 -9.35 43.59 -17.49
CA GLU A 83 -8.56 44.59 -18.21
C GLU A 83 -7.15 44.08 -18.57
N ARG A 84 -6.45 43.44 -17.62
CA ARG A 84 -5.06 42.96 -17.84
C ARG A 84 -4.95 41.84 -18.87
N ALA A 85 -5.92 40.91 -18.89
CA ALA A 85 -5.92 39.78 -19.82
C ALA A 85 -6.46 40.18 -21.21
N LYS A 86 -7.41 41.11 -21.23
CA LYS A 86 -7.99 41.66 -22.46
C LYS A 86 -6.96 42.47 -23.24
N ASP A 87 -6.14 43.26 -22.54
CA ASP A 87 -5.14 44.15 -23.17
C ASP A 87 -3.84 43.43 -23.57
N SER A 88 -3.74 42.13 -23.30
CA SER A 88 -2.60 41.30 -23.73
C SER A 88 -2.49 41.30 -25.27
N LYS A 89 -1.34 41.74 -25.79
CA LYS A 89 -1.08 41.82 -27.25
C LYS A 89 -0.34 40.60 -27.80
N THR A 90 0.26 39.80 -26.93
CA THR A 90 1.02 38.61 -27.29
C THR A 90 0.48 37.38 -26.55
N PHE A 91 0.75 36.19 -27.07
CA PHE A 91 0.40 34.96 -26.36
C PHE A 91 1.22 34.81 -25.08
N THR A 92 2.45 35.29 -25.04
CA THR A 92 3.31 35.28 -23.84
C THR A 92 2.68 36.08 -22.69
N ASP A 93 2.11 37.24 -22.96
CA ASP A 93 1.44 38.06 -21.94
C ASP A 93 0.18 37.36 -21.42
N LEU A 94 -0.64 36.82 -22.34
CA LEU A 94 -1.84 36.08 -21.98
C LEU A 94 -1.51 34.81 -21.18
N ARG A 95 -0.46 34.08 -21.57
CA ARG A 95 0.08 32.92 -20.85
C ARG A 95 0.45 33.30 -19.41
N ALA A 96 1.21 34.36 -19.22
CA ALA A 96 1.60 34.83 -17.90
C ALA A 96 0.39 35.21 -17.03
N ALA A 97 -0.60 35.88 -17.62
CA ALA A 97 -1.84 36.24 -16.94
C ALA A 97 -2.67 35.00 -16.53
N LEU A 98 -2.78 34.02 -17.42
CA LEU A 98 -3.49 32.76 -17.16
C LEU A 98 -2.80 31.94 -16.05
N LEU A 99 -1.48 31.76 -16.15
CA LEU A 99 -0.71 31.05 -15.12
C LEU A 99 -0.86 31.74 -13.77
N LYS A 100 -0.69 33.06 -13.70
CA LYS A 100 -0.85 33.81 -12.44
C LYS A 100 -2.23 33.67 -11.79
N ARG A 101 -3.29 33.49 -12.59
CA ARG A 101 -4.66 33.41 -12.08
C ARG A 101 -5.10 31.99 -11.72
N PHE A 102 -4.69 31.01 -12.52
CA PHE A 102 -5.20 29.64 -12.48
C PHE A 102 -4.17 28.62 -11.96
N ASP A 103 -2.88 28.97 -11.93
CA ASP A 103 -1.89 28.19 -11.22
C ASP A 103 -1.97 28.50 -9.71
N THR A 104 -2.81 27.75 -9.02
CA THR A 104 -3.10 27.95 -7.60
C THR A 104 -2.19 27.13 -6.68
N GLU A 105 -1.41 26.21 -7.24
CA GLU A 105 -0.58 25.29 -6.45
C GLU A 105 0.82 25.87 -6.22
N LEU A 106 1.18 25.99 -4.94
CA LEU A 106 2.51 26.43 -4.53
C LEU A 106 3.59 25.38 -4.88
N PRO A 107 4.82 25.80 -5.23
CA PRO A 107 5.91 24.89 -5.59
C PRO A 107 6.18 23.81 -4.52
N GLY A 108 6.20 24.21 -3.24
CA GLY A 108 6.44 23.29 -2.12
C GLY A 108 5.36 22.21 -1.96
N VAL A 109 4.10 22.55 -2.30
CA VAL A 109 2.99 21.59 -2.26
C VAL A 109 3.14 20.53 -3.35
N ARG A 110 3.58 20.92 -4.56
CA ARG A 110 3.88 19.97 -5.64
C ARG A 110 5.00 19.02 -5.25
N LEU A 111 6.07 19.55 -4.65
CA LEU A 111 7.19 18.73 -4.16
C LEU A 111 6.73 17.75 -3.08
N GLN A 112 5.93 18.21 -2.12
CA GLN A 112 5.39 17.35 -1.09
C GLN A 112 4.53 16.23 -1.66
N ARG A 113 3.66 16.51 -2.64
CA ARG A 113 2.85 15.49 -3.33
C ARG A 113 3.71 14.46 -4.03
N PHE A 114 4.78 14.89 -4.69
CA PHE A 114 5.75 14.01 -5.32
C PHE A 114 6.44 13.08 -4.29
N LEU A 115 6.95 13.64 -3.18
CA LEU A 115 7.62 12.85 -2.12
C LEU A 115 6.66 11.93 -1.35
N ALA A 116 5.39 12.31 -1.24
CA ALA A 116 4.35 11.52 -0.59
C ALA A 116 3.73 10.46 -1.51
N ALA A 117 4.03 10.47 -2.81
CA ALA A 117 3.45 9.53 -3.76
C ALA A 117 3.88 8.09 -3.44
N ARG A 118 2.90 7.19 -3.36
CA ARG A 118 3.05 5.75 -3.20
C ARG A 118 2.14 5.04 -4.21
N GLN A 119 2.46 3.81 -4.59
CA GLN A 119 1.63 2.97 -5.45
C GLN A 119 0.31 2.68 -4.71
N LYS A 120 -0.82 2.89 -5.38
CA LYS A 120 -2.15 2.58 -4.81
C LYS A 120 -2.45 1.08 -4.90
N ASP A 121 -3.43 0.62 -4.14
CA ASP A 121 -3.82 -0.79 -4.12
C ASP A 121 -4.33 -1.29 -5.48
N ASP A 122 -5.10 -0.47 -6.17
CA ASP A 122 -5.71 -0.72 -7.49
C ASP A 122 -4.85 -0.29 -8.68
N GLU A 123 -3.62 0.19 -8.43
CA GLU A 123 -2.74 0.74 -9.44
C GLU A 123 -1.58 -0.21 -9.75
N ASP A 124 -1.38 -0.47 -11.04
CA ASP A 124 -0.23 -1.23 -11.55
C ASP A 124 1.07 -0.42 -11.51
N VAL A 125 2.20 -1.10 -11.66
CA VAL A 125 3.53 -0.47 -11.59
C VAL A 125 3.74 0.61 -12.65
N GLN A 126 3.24 0.41 -13.88
CA GLN A 126 3.42 1.34 -15.00
C GLN A 126 2.58 2.62 -14.83
N THR A 127 1.34 2.47 -14.37
CA THR A 127 0.45 3.58 -14.05
C THR A 127 1.02 4.39 -12.90
N TYR A 128 1.55 3.74 -11.86
CA TYR A 128 2.26 4.40 -10.78
C TYR A 128 3.50 5.15 -11.27
N ALA A 129 4.33 4.53 -12.12
CA ALA A 129 5.51 5.14 -12.72
C ALA A 129 5.16 6.42 -13.50
N THR A 130 4.14 6.34 -14.36
CA THR A 130 3.66 7.47 -15.18
C THR A 130 3.15 8.61 -14.29
N ARG A 131 2.36 8.29 -13.26
CA ARG A 131 1.85 9.28 -12.29
C ARG A 131 2.98 9.94 -11.49
N LEU A 132 4.01 9.18 -11.13
CA LEU A 132 5.15 9.73 -10.40
C LEU A 132 5.99 10.65 -11.29
N GLN A 133 6.20 10.27 -12.56
CA GLN A 133 6.84 11.12 -13.56
C GLN A 133 6.09 12.43 -13.77
N SER A 134 4.75 12.39 -13.88
CA SER A 134 3.94 13.60 -14.06
C SER A 134 4.10 14.56 -12.87
N LEU A 135 4.00 14.04 -11.64
CA LEU A 135 4.25 14.82 -10.43
C LEU A 135 5.67 15.40 -10.41
N GLY A 136 6.67 14.64 -10.84
CA GLY A 136 8.05 15.11 -10.94
C GLY A 136 8.27 16.18 -12.00
N THR A 137 7.55 16.13 -13.12
CA THR A 137 7.60 17.23 -14.11
C THR A 137 6.92 18.49 -13.59
N ASP A 138 5.84 18.35 -12.81
CA ASP A 138 5.09 19.46 -12.25
C ASP A 138 5.88 20.27 -11.21
N THR A 139 6.79 19.63 -10.47
CA THR A 139 7.69 20.31 -9.54
C THR A 139 8.70 21.20 -10.29
N LEU A 140 9.25 20.73 -11.41
CA LEU A 140 10.21 21.47 -12.22
C LEU A 140 9.59 22.64 -13.01
N ARG A 141 8.28 22.61 -13.24
CA ARG A 141 7.54 23.71 -13.89
C ARG A 141 7.48 24.98 -13.03
N ALA A 142 7.52 24.82 -11.70
CA ALA A 142 7.30 25.90 -10.75
C ALA A 142 8.39 27.00 -10.75
N ASP A 143 9.61 26.65 -11.13
CA ASP A 143 10.75 27.59 -11.15
C ASP A 143 10.83 28.40 -12.47
N ARG A 144 10.02 28.04 -13.47
CA ARG A 144 10.11 28.56 -14.84
C ARG A 144 8.84 29.31 -15.19
N GLY A 145 8.70 30.56 -14.73
CA GLY A 145 7.54 31.44 -14.95
C GLY A 145 7.14 31.68 -16.42
N GLY A 146 6.70 30.63 -17.12
CA GLY A 146 6.27 30.65 -18.53
C GLY A 146 7.38 30.87 -19.56
N VAL A 147 8.67 30.91 -19.17
CA VAL A 147 9.77 31.12 -20.12
C VAL A 147 10.49 29.79 -20.36
N ALA A 148 10.49 29.35 -21.62
CA ALA A 148 11.30 28.23 -22.07
C ALA A 148 12.79 28.59 -21.89
N VAL A 149 13.40 28.12 -20.81
CA VAL A 149 14.84 28.26 -20.60
C VAL A 149 15.54 27.37 -21.64
N PRO A 150 16.49 27.91 -22.43
CA PRO A 150 17.27 27.14 -23.39
C PRO A 150 17.92 25.92 -22.73
N GLU A 151 18.01 24.79 -23.44
CA GLU A 151 18.66 23.56 -22.96
C GLU A 151 20.12 23.75 -22.50
N THR A 152 20.72 24.90 -22.82
CA THR A 152 22.08 25.29 -22.47
C THR A 152 22.24 25.83 -21.05
N ASP A 153 21.16 26.07 -20.29
CA ASP A 153 21.29 26.52 -18.90
C ASP A 153 21.73 25.35 -18.00
N ASP A 154 22.96 25.43 -17.51
CA ASP A 154 23.54 24.40 -16.65
C ASP A 154 22.72 24.19 -15.37
N ARG A 155 22.02 25.23 -14.87
CA ARG A 155 21.09 25.09 -13.74
C ARG A 155 19.91 24.19 -14.08
N ALA A 156 19.34 24.34 -15.28
CA ALA A 156 18.23 23.52 -15.74
C ALA A 156 18.64 22.06 -15.99
N LYS A 157 19.90 21.82 -16.37
CA LYS A 157 20.46 20.46 -16.48
C LYS A 157 20.63 19.82 -15.09
N ILE A 158 21.29 20.52 -14.16
CA ILE A 158 21.50 20.04 -12.79
C ILE A 158 20.16 19.72 -12.11
N ALA A 159 19.17 20.60 -12.24
CA ALA A 159 17.84 20.38 -11.67
C ALA A 159 17.15 19.13 -12.25
N ARG A 160 17.28 18.88 -13.56
CA ARG A 160 16.72 17.67 -14.21
C ARG A 160 17.43 16.40 -13.77
N GLU A 161 18.75 16.45 -13.63
CA GLU A 161 19.56 15.31 -13.21
C GLU A 161 19.24 14.91 -11.76
N LEU A 162 19.23 15.87 -10.84
CA LEU A 162 18.83 15.66 -9.45
C LEU A 162 17.38 15.15 -9.36
N MET A 163 16.49 15.69 -10.19
CA MET A 163 15.10 15.22 -10.23
C MET A 163 15.01 13.77 -10.71
N ARG A 164 15.85 13.34 -11.66
CA ARG A 164 15.88 11.95 -12.14
C ARG A 164 16.37 10.98 -11.09
N GLU A 165 17.41 11.35 -10.33
CA GLU A 165 17.88 10.56 -9.20
C GLU A 165 16.79 10.42 -8.12
N GLN A 166 16.16 11.54 -7.79
CA GLN A 166 15.08 11.56 -6.80
C GLN A 166 13.86 10.77 -7.28
N LEU A 167 13.53 10.82 -8.58
CA LEU A 167 12.46 10.04 -9.19
C LEU A 167 12.69 8.54 -9.02
N CYS A 168 13.90 8.05 -9.28
CA CYS A 168 14.26 6.64 -9.08
C CYS A 168 14.11 6.23 -7.61
N SER A 169 14.69 7.00 -6.69
CA SER A 169 14.61 6.73 -5.25
C SER A 169 13.15 6.73 -4.75
N GLN A 170 12.36 7.72 -5.16
CA GLN A 170 10.97 7.86 -4.77
C GLN A 170 10.08 6.74 -5.34
N PHE A 171 10.37 6.31 -6.58
CA PHE A 171 9.69 5.18 -7.19
C PHE A 171 9.89 3.91 -6.37
N VAL A 172 11.15 3.53 -6.12
CA VAL A 172 11.49 2.32 -5.36
C VAL A 172 10.89 2.36 -3.95
N GLN A 173 10.98 3.50 -3.26
CA GLN A 173 10.42 3.65 -1.92
C GLN A 173 8.89 3.51 -1.89
N GLY A 174 8.22 3.92 -2.96
CA GLY A 174 6.77 3.94 -3.05
C GLY A 174 6.12 2.72 -3.67
N LEU A 175 6.88 1.75 -4.17
CA LEU A 175 6.37 0.45 -4.59
C LEU A 175 5.81 -0.35 -3.41
N LYS A 176 4.86 -1.24 -3.71
CA LYS A 176 4.34 -2.22 -2.75
C LYS A 176 5.44 -3.14 -2.24
N ASP A 177 5.33 -3.56 -0.97
CA ASP A 177 6.37 -4.31 -0.25
C ASP A 177 6.93 -5.56 -0.98
N PRO A 178 6.08 -6.44 -1.56
CA PRO A 178 6.56 -7.63 -2.26
C PRO A 178 7.51 -7.26 -3.42
N ILE A 179 7.08 -6.34 -4.29
CA ILE A 179 7.83 -5.88 -5.46
C ILE A 179 9.06 -5.08 -5.04
N ARG A 180 8.91 -4.17 -4.06
CA ARG A 180 9.96 -3.28 -3.57
C ARG A 180 11.22 -4.04 -3.12
N ARG A 181 11.05 -5.16 -2.41
CA ARG A 181 12.17 -5.96 -1.89
C ARG A 181 13.05 -6.51 -3.00
N PHE A 182 12.45 -6.99 -4.10
CA PHE A 182 13.18 -7.51 -5.25
C PHE A 182 13.88 -6.39 -6.03
N VAL A 183 13.21 -5.25 -6.21
CA VAL A 183 13.82 -4.08 -6.88
C VAL A 183 15.03 -3.56 -6.10
N LEU A 184 14.93 -3.46 -4.77
CA LEU A 184 16.07 -3.09 -3.91
C LEU A 184 17.23 -4.08 -4.00
N SER A 185 16.96 -5.37 -4.19
CA SER A 185 18.00 -6.38 -4.36
C SER A 185 18.79 -6.22 -5.66
N ARG A 186 18.16 -5.73 -6.73
CA ARG A 186 18.83 -5.52 -8.03
C ARG A 186 19.57 -4.19 -8.11
N ARG A 187 19.28 -3.23 -7.22
CA ARG A 187 19.93 -1.90 -7.15
C ARG A 187 19.96 -1.16 -8.50
N PRO A 188 18.79 -0.82 -9.07
CA PRO A 188 18.73 -0.08 -10.32
C PRO A 188 19.37 1.30 -10.19
N GLU A 189 20.17 1.70 -11.18
CA GLU A 189 20.80 3.04 -11.23
C GLU A 189 19.90 4.06 -11.96
N ARG A 190 19.01 3.56 -12.82
CA ARG A 190 18.11 4.40 -13.63
C ARG A 190 16.65 4.12 -13.31
N PHE A 191 15.82 5.15 -13.49
CA PHE A 191 14.39 5.03 -13.29
C PHE A 191 13.76 3.99 -14.23
N GLU A 192 14.16 4.00 -15.50
CA GLU A 192 13.64 3.07 -16.51
C GLU A 192 13.93 1.60 -16.14
N GLU A 193 15.15 1.35 -15.66
CA GLU A 193 15.57 0.03 -15.19
C GLU A 193 14.76 -0.41 -13.95
N ALA A 194 14.53 0.51 -13.01
CA ALA A 194 13.71 0.22 -11.84
C ALA A 194 12.27 -0.17 -12.22
N VAL A 195 11.69 0.53 -13.20
CA VAL A 195 10.35 0.24 -13.73
C VAL A 195 10.30 -1.11 -14.43
N GLU A 196 11.29 -1.44 -15.25
CA GLU A 196 11.39 -2.74 -15.93
C GLU A 196 11.43 -3.89 -14.93
N VAL A 197 12.31 -3.81 -13.92
CA VAL A 197 12.41 -4.82 -12.86
C VAL A 197 11.10 -4.92 -12.08
N ALA A 198 10.52 -3.79 -11.67
CA ALA A 198 9.28 -3.79 -10.91
C ALA A 198 8.10 -4.40 -11.69
N THR A 199 8.02 -4.14 -13.00
CA THR A 199 6.98 -4.69 -13.89
C THR A 199 7.16 -6.20 -14.08
N GLN A 200 8.41 -6.65 -14.22
CA GLN A 200 8.72 -8.08 -14.28
C GLN A 200 8.28 -8.77 -12.98
N GLU A 201 8.57 -8.18 -11.83
CA GLU A 201 8.21 -8.76 -10.53
C GLU A 201 6.71 -8.70 -10.25
N GLU A 202 5.98 -7.69 -10.72
CA GLU A 202 4.50 -7.65 -10.67
C GLU A 202 3.89 -8.81 -11.47
N ALA A 203 4.44 -9.09 -12.65
CA ALA A 203 4.03 -10.25 -13.45
C ALA A 203 4.35 -11.59 -12.74
N ASN A 204 5.54 -11.69 -12.12
CA ASN A 204 5.93 -12.86 -11.33
C ASN A 204 5.02 -13.07 -10.10
N GLU A 205 4.67 -12.00 -9.39
CA GLU A 205 3.75 -12.02 -8.25
C GLU A 205 2.35 -12.45 -8.68
N SER A 206 1.88 -11.98 -9.84
CA SER A 206 0.61 -12.42 -10.44
C SER A 206 0.61 -13.92 -10.79
N LEU A 207 1.75 -14.46 -11.24
CA LEU A 207 1.90 -15.89 -11.53
C LEU A 207 2.00 -16.73 -10.26
N THR A 208 2.73 -16.25 -9.26
CA THR A 208 2.95 -16.97 -7.99
C THR A 208 1.74 -16.90 -7.06
N SER A 209 0.97 -15.81 -7.05
CA SER A 209 -0.30 -15.73 -6.32
C SER A 209 -1.37 -16.69 -6.84
N ARG A 210 -1.30 -17.05 -8.14
CA ARG A 210 -2.15 -18.10 -8.74
C ARG A 210 -1.69 -19.51 -8.37
N ILE A 211 -0.42 -19.68 -8.03
CA ILE A 211 0.10 -20.92 -7.48
C ILE A 211 -0.23 -20.86 -5.98
N GLN A 212 -1.31 -21.56 -5.57
CA GLN A 212 -1.60 -21.77 -4.16
C GLN A 212 -0.31 -22.10 -3.41
N PRO A 213 -0.09 -21.55 -2.20
CA PRO A 213 1.08 -21.92 -1.44
C PRO A 213 1.08 -23.44 -1.32
N VAL A 214 2.15 -24.08 -1.82
CA VAL A 214 2.45 -25.45 -1.43
C VAL A 214 2.42 -25.41 0.08
N ARG A 215 1.41 -26.07 0.67
CA ARG A 215 1.31 -26.24 2.10
C ARG A 215 2.58 -26.99 2.47
N MET A 216 3.59 -26.26 2.94
CA MET A 216 4.73 -26.85 3.61
C MET A 216 4.09 -27.63 4.76
N VAL A 217 4.07 -28.96 4.64
CA VAL A 217 3.77 -29.81 5.78
C VAL A 217 4.87 -29.49 6.76
N ALA A 218 4.57 -28.61 7.72
CA ALA A 218 5.47 -28.34 8.82
C ALA A 218 5.61 -29.66 9.56
N GLN A 219 6.69 -30.38 9.29
CA GLN A 219 7.20 -31.38 10.22
C GLN A 219 7.31 -30.63 11.56
N PRO A 220 6.61 -31.05 12.62
CA PRO A 220 6.68 -30.37 13.90
C PRO A 220 8.16 -30.25 14.27
N SER A 221 8.59 -29.04 14.58
CA SER A 221 9.98 -28.81 14.93
C SER A 221 10.31 -29.64 16.18
N GLU A 222 11.55 -30.09 16.33
CA GLU A 222 11.98 -30.80 17.56
C GLU A 222 11.60 -30.01 18.82
N ILE A 223 11.54 -28.68 18.72
CA ILE A 223 11.09 -27.75 19.75
C ILE A 223 9.62 -27.93 20.10
N ASP A 224 8.73 -28.16 19.12
CA ASP A 224 7.30 -28.39 19.36
C ASP A 224 7.05 -29.77 19.98
N GLU A 225 7.77 -30.79 19.54
CA GLU A 225 7.73 -32.12 20.19
C GLU A 225 8.28 -32.06 21.62
N LEU A 226 9.36 -31.32 21.85
CA LEU A 226 9.92 -31.09 23.18
C LEU A 226 8.96 -30.31 24.07
N ARG A 227 8.28 -29.28 23.55
CA ARG A 227 7.23 -28.54 24.28
C ARG A 227 6.08 -29.44 24.68
N GLU A 228 5.62 -30.30 23.78
CA GLU A 228 4.54 -31.25 24.10
C GLU A 228 4.98 -32.29 25.13
N ARG A 229 6.22 -32.79 25.04
CA ARG A 229 6.79 -33.70 26.06
C ARG A 229 6.95 -33.02 27.42
N LEU A 230 7.34 -31.74 27.45
CA LEU A 230 7.41 -30.96 28.68
C LEU A 230 6.02 -30.74 29.29
N ALA A 231 5.01 -30.40 28.49
CA ALA A 231 3.62 -30.28 28.96
C ALA A 231 3.08 -31.61 29.52
N ARG A 232 3.41 -32.74 28.89
CA ARG A 232 3.08 -34.09 29.41
C ARG A 232 3.81 -34.42 30.71
N LEU A 233 5.04 -33.95 30.90
CA LEU A 233 5.76 -34.12 32.16
C LEU A 233 5.17 -33.26 33.27
N GLU A 234 4.85 -31.99 32.99
CA GLU A 234 4.22 -31.07 33.95
C GLU A 234 2.90 -31.64 34.48
N THR A 235 2.05 -32.18 33.60
CA THR A 235 0.79 -32.82 34.01
C THR A 235 1.00 -34.05 34.89
N LEU A 236 2.04 -34.85 34.65
CA LEU A 236 2.40 -35.99 35.51
C LEU A 236 2.95 -35.56 36.88
N PHE A 237 3.70 -34.46 36.93
CA PHE A 237 4.17 -33.89 38.19
C PHE A 237 3.01 -33.38 39.05
N LEU A 238 2.03 -32.69 38.45
CA LEU A 238 0.82 -32.23 39.15
C LEU A 238 -0.03 -33.41 39.67
N GLN A 239 -0.21 -34.48 38.89
CA GLN A 239 -0.88 -35.70 39.36
C GLN A 239 -0.17 -36.39 40.54
N ARG A 240 1.14 -36.20 40.70
CA ARG A 240 1.92 -36.77 41.80
C ARG A 240 1.77 -35.98 43.11
N GLU A 241 1.55 -34.67 43.03
CA GLU A 241 1.31 -33.79 44.18
C GLU A 241 -0.13 -33.91 44.72
N GLU A 242 -1.09 -34.34 43.90
CA GLU A 242 -2.50 -34.56 44.31
C GLU A 242 -2.77 -35.92 44.95
N ARG A 243 -1.76 -36.76 45.24
CA ARG A 243 -1.99 -37.93 46.11
C ARG A 243 -2.19 -37.42 47.54
N PRO A 244 -3.40 -37.53 48.13
CA PRO A 244 -3.60 -37.10 49.50
C PRO A 244 -2.77 -38.03 50.40
N ARG A 245 -1.77 -37.48 51.08
CA ARG A 245 -1.18 -38.10 52.26
C ARG A 245 -2.25 -38.07 53.36
N GLY A 246 -3.09 -39.09 53.40
CA GLY A 246 -4.06 -39.26 54.49
C GLY A 246 -5.33 -39.94 54.03
N GLY A 247 -5.56 -41.16 54.52
CA GLY A 247 -6.82 -41.85 54.30
C GLY A 247 -6.77 -43.28 54.80
N SER A 248 -6.85 -43.45 56.12
CA SER A 248 -7.22 -44.72 56.76
C SER A 248 -8.63 -45.09 56.28
N GLY A 249 -8.71 -45.77 55.14
CA GLY A 249 -9.93 -46.29 54.55
C GLY A 249 -10.41 -47.48 55.34
N ASN A 250 -11.29 -47.21 56.30
CA ASN A 250 -12.17 -48.15 56.98
C ASN A 250 -12.95 -48.96 55.93
N ARG A 251 -12.36 -50.07 55.46
CA ARG A 251 -13.08 -51.12 54.72
C ARG A 251 -14.24 -51.53 55.62
N GLY A 252 -15.46 -51.42 55.10
CA GLY A 252 -16.70 -51.85 55.74
C GLY A 252 -16.63 -53.31 56.21
N ARG A 253 -15.99 -53.54 57.36
CA ARG A 253 -16.05 -54.79 58.08
C ARG A 253 -17.36 -54.77 58.84
N ARG A 254 -18.35 -55.48 58.28
CA ARG A 254 -19.47 -55.99 59.07
C ARG A 254 -18.89 -56.56 60.37
N ALA A 255 -19.46 -56.15 61.51
CA ALA A 255 -19.04 -56.67 62.81
C ALA A 255 -19.01 -58.20 62.75
N PRO A 256 -17.93 -58.85 63.21
CA PRO A 256 -17.79 -60.29 63.13
C PRO A 256 -18.98 -60.95 63.83
N ARG A 257 -19.61 -61.90 63.11
CA ARG A 257 -20.66 -62.74 63.66
C ARG A 257 -20.03 -64.00 64.22
N CYS A 258 -20.50 -64.43 65.37
CA CYS A 258 -20.05 -65.66 66.00
C CYS A 258 -20.42 -66.84 65.11
N TYR A 259 -19.42 -67.63 64.69
CA TYR A 259 -19.64 -68.80 63.84
C TYR A 259 -20.37 -69.96 64.55
N SER A 260 -20.56 -69.88 65.87
CA SER A 260 -21.33 -70.88 66.63
C SER A 260 -22.77 -70.49 66.93
N CYS A 261 -23.13 -69.19 67.01
CA CYS A 261 -24.50 -68.76 67.31
C CYS A 261 -25.09 -67.75 66.31
N GLY A 262 -24.29 -67.21 65.39
CA GLY A 262 -24.72 -66.27 64.34
C GLY A 262 -24.88 -64.81 64.78
N GLU A 263 -24.74 -64.51 66.07
CA GLU A 263 -24.92 -63.14 66.58
C GLU A 263 -23.68 -62.26 66.37
N PRO A 264 -23.85 -60.96 66.05
CA PRO A 264 -22.75 -60.02 65.85
C PRO A 264 -22.17 -59.54 67.18
N GLY A 265 -20.87 -59.24 67.21
CA GLY A 265 -20.23 -58.58 68.35
C GLY A 265 -19.19 -59.42 69.09
N HIS A 266 -19.07 -60.71 68.81
CA HIS A 266 -18.03 -61.58 69.33
C HIS A 266 -17.68 -62.70 68.35
N PHE A 267 -16.53 -63.35 68.53
CA PHE A 267 -16.12 -64.53 67.76
C PHE A 267 -16.46 -65.83 68.50
N ALA A 268 -16.51 -66.97 67.81
CA ALA A 268 -16.90 -68.27 68.40
C ALA A 268 -16.12 -68.68 69.67
N ARG A 269 -14.88 -68.20 69.83
CA ARG A 269 -14.04 -68.44 71.02
C ARG A 269 -14.47 -67.66 72.27
N GLN A 270 -15.27 -66.61 72.10
CA GLN A 270 -15.78 -65.72 73.14
C GLN A 270 -17.30 -65.87 73.29
N CYS A 271 -17.84 -67.00 72.83
CA CYS A 271 -19.27 -67.29 72.91
C CYS A 271 -19.57 -67.94 74.26
N ASP A 272 -20.31 -67.25 75.11
CA ASP A 272 -20.67 -67.72 76.47
C ASP A 272 -21.59 -68.95 76.47
N ARG A 273 -22.03 -69.41 75.29
CA ARG A 273 -22.85 -70.63 75.12
C ARG A 273 -22.03 -71.92 74.98
N GLN A 274 -20.70 -71.88 75.09
CA GLN A 274 -19.87 -73.09 75.04
C GLN A 274 -19.04 -73.29 76.31
N THR A 275 -19.64 -73.92 77.30
CA THR A 275 -18.92 -74.64 78.34
C THR A 275 -18.51 -76.03 77.83
N SER A 276 -17.21 -76.16 77.52
CA SER A 276 -16.36 -77.37 77.66
C SER A 276 -16.54 -78.58 76.72
N PRO A 277 -15.52 -79.47 76.56
CA PRO A 277 -14.15 -79.43 77.07
C PRO A 277 -13.02 -79.67 76.03
N ARG A 278 -11.80 -79.29 76.45
CA ARG A 278 -10.52 -80.02 76.26
C ARG A 278 -9.87 -79.98 74.86
N SER A 279 -8.57 -79.75 74.67
CA SER A 279 -7.40 -79.59 75.56
C SER A 279 -6.17 -79.27 74.68
N VAL A 280 -5.13 -78.68 75.30
CA VAL A 280 -3.69 -78.95 75.05
C VAL A 280 -3.11 -78.28 73.78
N GLU A 281 -2.44 -77.14 73.92
CA GLU A 281 -1.02 -76.93 74.29
C GLU A 281 -0.07 -76.96 73.08
N GLY A 282 0.96 -76.11 73.13
CA GLY A 282 2.16 -76.24 72.29
C GLY A 282 2.31 -75.11 71.28
N SER A 283 2.88 -73.95 71.60
CA SER A 283 4.32 -73.71 71.85
C SER A 283 5.11 -73.47 70.56
N ARG A 284 5.67 -72.24 70.47
CA ARG A 284 7.01 -71.91 69.92
C ARG A 284 7.17 -72.02 68.39
N ASP A 285 7.99 -71.25 67.68
CA ASP A 285 9.09 -70.37 68.06
C ASP A 285 9.46 -69.46 66.86
N THR A 286 9.90 -68.24 67.17
CA THR A 286 11.03 -67.47 66.60
C THR A 286 11.40 -67.62 65.12
N ALA A 287 11.30 -66.55 64.31
CA ALA A 287 12.36 -65.55 64.03
C ALA A 287 13.23 -65.93 62.79
N PRO A 288 14.17 -65.09 62.32
CA PRO A 288 13.87 -63.84 61.62
C PRO A 288 14.74 -63.60 60.34
N LYS A 289 14.44 -62.47 59.68
CA LYS A 289 15.37 -61.47 59.10
C LYS A 289 16.32 -61.82 57.92
N ASN A 290 16.20 -60.92 56.93
CA ASN A 290 17.24 -60.17 56.23
C ASN A 290 18.18 -60.92 55.27
N LEU A 291 18.08 -60.55 53.99
CA LEU A 291 19.03 -59.65 53.30
C LEU A 291 18.35 -59.02 52.09
#